data_AF-A0A849RSC0-F1
#
_entry.id   AF-A0A849RSC0-F1
#
_cell.length_a   1.000
_cell.length_b   1.000
_cell.length_c   1.000
_cell.angle_alpha   90.00
_cell.angle_beta   90.00
_cell.angle_gamma   90.00
#
_symmetry.space_group_name_H-M   'P 1'
#
loop_
_entity.id
_entity.type
_entity.pdbx_description
1 polymer ?
#
loop_
_entity_poly.entity_id
_entity_poly.type
_entity_poly.pdbx_seq_one_letter_code
_entity_poly.pdbx_strand_id
1 'polypeptide(L)'
;MGEWGAFGKLLIAAGCGLVVVGLLFVLSDRIPGLSGWFGWVGKLPGDISIKRDHFSFYVPLGTSLVLSIGLSLLFYLLSWLFRR
;
A
#
# COMPACT_ATOMS: atom_id res chain seq x y z
N MET A 1 -4.92 -0.04 -35.84
CA MET A 1 -5.99 0.55 -34.99
C MET A 1 -6.42 -0.38 -33.83
N GLY A 2 -5.50 -1.16 -33.23
CA GLY A 2 -5.80 -2.09 -32.12
C GLY A 2 -5.34 -1.62 -30.73
N GLU A 3 -4.44 -0.64 -30.67
CA GLU A 3 -3.74 -0.23 -29.43
C GLU A 3 -4.62 0.62 -28.50
N TRP A 4 -5.47 1.48 -29.06
CA TRP A 4 -6.33 2.38 -28.28
C TRP A 4 -7.39 1.65 -27.45
N GLY A 5 -7.89 0.52 -27.95
CA GLY A 5 -8.85 -0.31 -27.23
C GLY A 5 -8.24 -1.00 -26.00
N ALA A 6 -6.99 -1.46 -26.12
CA ALA A 6 -6.25 -2.03 -24.99
C ALA A 6 -5.94 -0.94 -23.94
N PHE A 7 -5.51 0.24 -24.39
CA PHE A 7 -5.26 1.38 -23.52
C PHE A 7 -6.53 1.82 -22.78
N GLY A 8 -7.67 1.93 -23.47
CA GLY A 8 -8.95 2.28 -22.85
C GLY A 8 -9.42 1.27 -21.79
N LYS A 9 -9.27 -0.03 -22.05
CA LYS A 9 -9.57 -1.09 -21.06
C LYS A 9 -8.65 -0.98 -19.83
N LEU A 10 -7.38 -0.65 -20.03
CA LEU A 10 -6.41 -0.45 -18.95
C LEU A 10 -6.81 0.75 -18.09
N LEU A 11 -7.20 1.88 -18.70
CA LEU A 11 -7.72 3.04 -17.96
C LEU A 11 -8.97 2.71 -17.15
N ILE A 12 -9.93 1.98 -17.73
CA ILE A 12 -11.15 1.57 -17.03
C ILE A 12 -10.80 0.67 -15.84
N ALA A 13 -9.93 -0.32 -16.03
CA ALA A 13 -9.49 -1.21 -14.97
C ALA A 13 -8.76 -0.45 -13.84
N ALA A 14 -7.85 0.46 -14.19
CA ALA A 14 -7.15 1.30 -13.23
C ALA A 14 -8.11 2.21 -12.45
N GLY A 15 -9.05 2.86 -13.13
CA GLY A 15 -10.07 3.70 -12.51
C GLY A 15 -10.98 2.92 -11.56
N CYS A 16 -11.41 1.72 -11.96
CA CYS A 16 -12.20 0.84 -11.09
C CYS A 16 -11.40 0.42 -9.85
N GLY A 17 -10.12 0.07 -10.01
CA GLY A 17 -9.21 -0.19 -8.89
C GLY A 17 -9.09 1.01 -7.94
N LEU A 18 -8.98 2.22 -8.48
CA LEU A 18 -8.90 3.45 -7.70
C LEU A 18 -10.19 3.72 -6.90
N VAL A 19 -11.36 3.45 -7.50
CA VAL A 19 -12.66 3.52 -6.80
C VAL A 19 -12.72 2.54 -5.64
N VAL A 20 -12.28 1.29 -5.86
CA VAL A 20 -12.24 0.28 -4.79
C VAL A 20 -11.31 0.73 -3.66
N VAL A 21 -10.11 1.21 -3.98
CA VAL A 21 -9.15 1.73 -2.98
C VAL A 21 -9.76 2.92 -2.22
N GLY A 22 -10.36 3.88 -2.93
CA GLY A 22 -11.02 5.03 -2.30
C GLY A 22 -12.17 4.61 -1.38
N LEU A 23 -12.98 3.63 -1.78
CA LEU A 23 -14.06 3.11 -0.95
C LEU A 23 -13.53 2.40 0.30
N LEU A 24 -12.44 1.62 0.17
CA LEU A 24 -11.77 1.01 1.32
C LEU A 24 -11.27 2.07 2.31
N PHE A 25 -10.71 3.19 1.83
CA PHE A 25 -10.34 4.31 2.69
C PHE A 25 -11.55 4.93 3.40
N VAL A 26 -12.64 5.21 2.69
CA VAL A 26 -13.88 5.76 3.27
C VAL A 26 -14.47 4.82 4.32
N LEU A 27 -14.47 3.52 4.05
CA LEU A 27 -14.95 2.50 4.98
C LEU A 27 -13.99 2.31 6.17
N SER A 28 -12.69 2.49 5.98
CA SER A 28 -11.69 2.37 7.06
C SER A 28 -11.86 3.42 8.16
N ASP A 29 -12.41 4.60 7.83
CA ASP A 29 -12.74 5.66 8.78
C ASP A 29 -13.98 5.29 9.63
N ARG A 30 -14.89 4.49 9.06
CA ARG A 30 -16.17 4.10 9.69
C ARG A 30 -16.08 2.85 10.55
N ILE A 31 -15.04 2.02 10.39
CA ILE A 31 -14.87 0.77 11.15
C ILE A 31 -13.86 1.01 12.29
N PRO A 32 -14.31 1.16 13.55
CA PRO A 32 -13.40 1.29 14.69
C PRO A 32 -12.57 -0.01 14.83
N GLY A 33 -11.27 0.11 14.56
CA GLY A 33 -10.29 -1.00 14.56
C GLY A 33 -9.49 -1.10 13.27
N LEU A 34 -10.08 -0.77 12.11
CA LEU A 34 -9.37 -0.83 10.82
C LEU A 34 -8.38 0.33 10.67
N SER A 35 -8.74 1.54 11.13
CA SER A 35 -7.82 2.69 11.17
C SER A 35 -6.63 2.47 12.11
N GLY A 36 -6.78 1.63 13.14
CA GLY A 36 -5.70 1.26 14.06
C GLY A 36 -4.59 0.43 13.40
N TRP A 37 -4.97 -0.46 12.46
CA TRP A 37 -4.03 -1.28 11.69
C TRP A 37 -3.16 -0.44 10.74
N PHE A 38 -3.73 0.64 10.15
CA PHE A 38 -2.97 1.61 9.36
C PHE A 38 -2.29 2.69 10.21
N GLY A 39 -2.71 2.91 11.46
CA GLY A 39 -2.14 3.93 12.34
C GLY A 39 -0.68 3.69 12.75
N TRP A 40 -0.18 2.45 12.59
CA TRP A 40 1.23 2.11 12.79
C TRP A 40 2.09 2.35 11.54
N VAL A 41 1.48 2.44 10.36
CA VAL A 41 2.18 2.73 9.11
C VAL A 41 2.74 4.14 9.23
N GLY A 42 4.05 4.22 9.41
CA GLY A 42 4.80 5.44 9.57
C GLY A 42 5.16 5.89 10.99
N LYS A 43 4.82 5.07 12.00
CA LYS A 43 5.24 5.25 13.41
C LYS A 43 6.12 4.10 13.90
N LEU A 44 6.68 3.31 13.00
CA LEU A 44 7.56 2.21 13.39
C LEU A 44 8.90 2.75 13.90
N PRO A 45 9.48 2.12 14.94
CA PRO A 45 10.84 2.45 15.37
C PRO A 45 11.80 2.24 14.19
N GLY A 46 12.52 3.30 13.82
CA GLY A 46 13.38 3.32 12.62
C GLY A 46 12.87 4.24 11.51
N ASP A 47 11.60 4.67 11.53
CA ASP A 47 11.13 5.73 10.64
C ASP A 47 11.64 7.09 11.12
N ILE A 48 12.31 7.84 10.24
CA ILE A 48 12.93 9.14 10.56
C ILE A 48 12.02 10.25 10.05
N SER A 49 11.44 11.03 10.95
CA SER A 49 10.64 12.21 10.61
C SER A 49 11.32 13.47 11.13
N ILE A 50 11.87 14.29 10.23
CA ILE A 50 12.44 15.59 10.54
C ILE A 50 11.44 16.65 10.10
N LYS A 51 10.75 17.27 11.06
CA LYS A 51 9.89 18.44 10.84
C LYS A 51 10.57 19.73 11.31
N ARG A 52 10.59 20.73 10.43
CA ARG A 52 11.03 22.11 10.63
C ARG A 52 9.95 23.04 10.09
N ASP A 53 9.97 24.32 10.45
CA ASP A 53 8.90 25.29 10.14
C ASP A 53 8.52 25.39 8.65
N HIS A 54 9.46 25.18 7.73
CA HIS A 54 9.23 25.15 6.28
C HIS A 54 9.68 23.87 5.59
N PHE A 55 10.10 22.84 6.33
CA PHE A 55 10.66 21.61 5.76
C PHE A 55 10.20 20.38 6.53
N SER A 56 9.58 19.45 5.83
CA SER A 56 9.18 18.15 6.39
C SER A 56 9.85 17.06 5.56
N PHE A 57 10.75 16.29 6.18
CA PHE A 57 11.39 15.14 5.56
C PHE A 57 11.07 13.88 6.34
N TYR A 58 10.46 12.92 5.66
CA TYR A 58 10.02 11.67 6.25
C TYR A 58 10.65 10.50 5.49
N VAL A 59 11.37 9.64 6.23
CA VAL A 59 12.05 8.45 5.70
C VAL A 59 11.45 7.21 6.37
N PRO A 60 10.58 6.46 5.67
CA PRO A 60 9.93 5.26 6.18
C PRO A 60 10.86 4.03 6.16
N LEU A 61 12.01 4.05 6.85
CA LEU A 61 12.95 2.93 6.80
C LEU A 61 12.41 1.68 7.50
N GLY A 62 11.81 1.83 8.68
CA GLY A 62 11.21 0.73 9.43
C GLY A 62 9.99 0.17 8.72
N THR A 63 9.11 1.04 8.24
CA THR A 63 7.93 0.65 7.47
C THR A 63 8.32 -0.10 6.19
N SER A 64 9.31 0.38 5.43
CA SER A 64 9.77 -0.29 4.19
C SER A 64 10.41 -1.65 4.46
N LEU A 65 11.14 -1.79 5.57
CA LEU A 65 11.76 -3.05 5.96
C LEU A 65 10.71 -4.11 6.31
N VAL A 66 9.73 -3.75 7.15
CA VAL A 66 8.62 -4.65 7.51
C VAL A 66 7.83 -5.07 6.27
N LEU A 67 7.52 -4.11 5.40
CA LEU A 67 6.83 -4.39 4.14
C LEU A 67 7.61 -5.39 3.27
N SER A 68 8.92 -5.18 3.11
CA SER A 68 9.81 -6.06 2.33
C SER A 68 9.84 -7.49 2.88
N ILE A 69 9.98 -7.64 4.20
CA ILE A 69 9.96 -8.96 4.86
C ILE A 69 8.60 -9.63 4.64
N GLY A 70 7.50 -8.89 4.83
CA GLY A 70 6.14 -9.39 4.63
C GLY A 70 5.89 -9.88 3.20
N LEU A 71 6.24 -9.10 2.19
CA LEU A 71 6.13 -9.51 0.79
C LEU A 71 7.02 -10.72 0.46
N SER A 72 8.26 -10.72 0.98
CA SER A 72 9.18 -11.85 0.77
C SER A 72 8.61 -13.14 1.35
N LEU A 73 8.04 -13.08 2.55
CA LEU A 73 7.39 -14.22 3.20
C LEU A 73 6.16 -14.67 2.41
N LEU A 74 5.34 -13.73 1.94
CA LEU A 74 4.18 -14.02 1.09
C LEU A 74 4.57 -14.74 -0.20
N PHE A 75 5.58 -14.23 -0.92
CA PHE A 75 6.07 -14.89 -2.14
C PHE A 75 6.75 -16.23 -1.85
N TYR A 76 7.41 -16.38 -0.70
CA TYR A 76 7.96 -17.65 -0.26
C TYR A 76 6.83 -18.68 -0.03
N LEU A 77 5.77 -18.33 0.70
CA LEU A 77 4.62 -19.20 0.94
C LEU A 77 3.87 -19.54 -0.35
N LEU A 78 3.61 -18.55 -1.22
CA LEU A 78 2.97 -18.80 -2.52
C LEU A 78 3.83 -19.73 -3.37
N SER A 79 5.13 -19.47 -3.47
CA SER A 79 6.05 -20.31 -4.23
C SER A 79 6.20 -21.71 -3.63
N TRP A 80 6.02 -21.87 -2.32
CA TRP A 80 5.99 -23.17 -1.66
C TRP A 80 4.69 -23.92 -1.96
N LEU A 81 3.55 -23.22 -1.94
CA LEU A 81 2.23 -23.79 -2.23
C LEU A 81 2.08 -24.19 -3.69
N PHE A 82 2.56 -23.38 -4.64
CA PHE A 82 2.50 -23.67 -6.08
C PHE A 82 3.55 -24.67 -6.57
N ARG A 83 4.62 -24.92 -5.80
CA ARG A 83 5.65 -25.94 -6.11
C ARG A 83 5.35 -27.31 -5.51
N ARG A 84 4.23 -27.45 -4.80
CA ARG A 84 3.73 -28.70 -4.23
C ARG A 84 2.57 -29.22 -5.07
#